data_AF-A0A256BQR3-F1
#
_entry.id   AF-A0A256BQR3-F1
#
_cell.length_a   1.000
_cell.length_b   1.000
_cell.length_c   1.000
_cell.angle_alpha   90.00
_cell.angle_beta   90.00
_cell.angle_gamma   90.00
#
_symmetry.space_group_name_H-M   'P 1'
#
loop_
_entity.id
_entity.type
_entity.pdbx_description
1 polymer ?
#
loop_
_entity_poly.entity_id
_entity_poly.type
_entity_poly.pdbx_seq_one_letter_code
_entity_poly.pdbx_strand_id
1 'polypeptide(L)'
;MNKRNKVYVYNAQSNLGCLGLIIGLVLIFFLFSFFTRLFVQIFPTLLLLVSLFVLVRSTYYIWLWHKQADASEAGKFIQDENGVLIPIDEPNDEHLDILKRRILLASLGLILSLFLI
;
A
#
# COMPACT_ATOMS: atom_id res chain seq x y z
N MET A 1 4.74 57.03 52.78
CA MET A 1 4.79 55.70 52.11
C MET A 1 4.03 55.77 50.79
N ASN A 2 4.75 55.74 49.67
CA ASN A 2 4.20 55.96 48.33
C ASN A 2 3.68 54.63 47.75
N LYS A 3 2.36 54.39 47.83
CA LYS A 3 1.71 53.20 47.26
C LYS A 3 1.52 53.41 45.75
N ARG A 4 2.48 52.95 44.95
CA ARG A 4 2.32 52.88 43.49
C ARG A 4 1.27 51.81 43.16
N ASN A 5 0.07 52.24 42.76
CA ASN A 5 -0.93 51.38 42.14
C ASN A 5 -0.33 50.82 40.83
N LYS A 6 -0.02 49.52 40.81
CA LYS A 6 0.28 48.80 39.57
C LYS A 6 -1.04 48.56 38.85
N VAL A 7 -1.34 49.41 37.88
CA VAL A 7 -2.43 49.18 36.92
C VAL A 7 -1.91 48.15 35.92
N TYR A 8 -2.42 46.93 36.00
CA TYR A 8 -2.18 45.91 34.98
C TYR A 8 -2.98 46.30 33.74
N VAL A 9 -2.31 46.98 32.81
CA VAL A 9 -2.87 47.23 31.48
C VAL A 9 -2.87 45.88 30.75
N TYR A 10 -4.04 45.24 30.65
CA TYR A 10 -4.21 44.10 29.76
C TYR A 10 -3.97 44.61 28.34
N ASN A 11 -2.86 44.22 27.75
CA ASN A 11 -2.57 44.53 26.35
C ASN A 11 -3.54 43.71 25.48
N ALA A 12 -4.60 44.34 24.98
CA ALA A 12 -5.58 43.75 24.07
C ALA A 12 -5.03 43.47 22.65
N GLN A 13 -3.71 43.57 22.46
CA GLN A 13 -3.02 43.35 21.20
C GLN A 13 -2.75 41.84 20.92
N SER A 14 -3.65 40.97 21.39
CA SER A 14 -3.66 39.53 21.10
C SER A 14 -4.49 39.17 19.85
N ASN A 15 -5.24 40.12 19.29
CA ASN A 15 -6.12 39.86 18.15
C ASN A 15 -5.37 39.45 16.87
N LEU A 16 -4.15 39.95 16.66
CA LEU A 16 -3.33 39.59 15.49
C LEU A 16 -2.82 38.15 15.55
N GLY A 17 -2.41 37.68 16.73
CA GLY A 17 -1.99 36.28 16.92
C GLY A 17 -3.17 35.31 16.83
N CYS A 18 -4.35 35.71 17.32
CA CYS A 18 -5.57 34.92 17.19
C CYS A 18 -6.06 34.84 15.73
N LEU A 19 -6.02 35.96 14.99
CA LEU A 19 -6.31 35.98 13.55
C LEU A 19 -5.32 35.12 12.74
N GLY A 20 -4.03 35.17 13.07
CA GLY A 20 -3.01 34.32 12.45
C GLY A 20 -3.26 32.83 12.69
N LEU A 21 -3.68 32.44 13.89
CA LEU A 21 -4.05 31.06 14.22
C LEU A 21 -5.29 30.59 13.45
N ILE A 22 -6.31 31.45 13.33
CA ILE A 22 -7.53 31.14 12.56
C ILE A 22 -7.17 30.94 11.08
N ILE A 23 -6.39 31.85 10.50
CA ILE A 23 -5.93 31.76 9.10
C ILE A 23 -5.09 30.48 8.90
N GLY A 24 -4.18 30.17 9.83
CA GLY A 24 -3.37 28.96 9.78
C GLY A 24 -4.22 27.68 9.82
N LEU A 25 -5.22 27.61 10.69
CA LEU A 25 -6.16 26.49 10.75
C LEU A 25 -6.98 26.33 9.47
N VAL A 26 -7.47 27.44 8.92
CA VAL A 26 -8.20 27.43 7.64
C VAL A 26 -7.31 26.91 6.51
N LEU A 27 -6.04 27.34 6.45
CA LEU A 27 -5.07 26.84 5.47
C LEU A 27 -4.82 25.34 5.61
N ILE A 28 -4.57 24.86 6.84
CA ILE A 28 -4.35 23.43 7.11
C ILE A 28 -5.58 22.61 6.72
N PHE A 29 -6.79 23.08 7.05
CA PHE A 29 -8.03 22.42 6.66
C PHE A 29 -8.18 22.34 5.14
N PHE A 30 -7.83 23.43 4.43
CA PHE A 30 -7.91 23.46 2.97
C PHE A 30 -6.91 22.51 2.31
N LEU A 31 -5.67 22.51 2.79
CA LEU A 31 -4.62 21.56 2.37
C LEU A 31 -5.06 20.12 2.62
N PHE A 32 -5.55 19.82 3.82
CA PHE A 32 -6.06 18.50 4.17
C PHE A 32 -7.18 18.06 3.23
N SER A 33 -8.20 18.91 3.05
CA SER A 33 -9.33 18.61 2.15
C SER A 33 -8.88 18.42 0.70
N PHE A 34 -7.91 19.20 0.23
CA PHE A 34 -7.36 19.05 -1.12
C PHE A 34 -6.69 17.68 -1.30
N PHE A 35 -5.81 17.30 -0.37
CA PHE A 35 -5.15 16.00 -0.42
C PHE A 35 -6.13 14.84 -0.24
N THR A 36 -7.16 14.96 0.60
CA THR A 36 -8.18 13.91 0.74
C THR A 36 -8.94 13.69 -0.55
N ARG A 37 -9.36 14.77 -1.24
CA ARG A 37 -10.06 14.64 -2.53
C ARG A 37 -9.16 14.00 -3.60
N LEU A 38 -7.91 14.44 -3.67
CA LEU A 38 -6.93 13.90 -4.61
C LEU A 38 -6.63 12.42 -4.32
N PHE A 39 -6.52 12.05 -3.04
CA PHE A 39 -6.35 10.66 -2.63
C PHE A 39 -7.55 9.80 -3.02
N VAL A 40 -8.79 10.23 -2.73
CA VAL A 40 -9.99 9.47 -3.07
C VAL A 40 -10.15 9.27 -4.58
N GLN A 41 -9.64 10.18 -5.41
CA GLN A 41 -9.66 10.03 -6.87
C GLN A 41 -8.61 9.05 -7.41
N ILE A 42 -7.39 9.08 -6.84
CA ILE A 42 -6.25 8.30 -7.35
C ILE A 42 -6.16 6.93 -6.67
N PHE A 43 -6.63 6.80 -5.44
CA PHE A 43 -6.56 5.56 -4.66
C PHE A 43 -7.25 4.37 -5.35
N PRO A 44 -8.49 4.49 -5.89
CA PRO A 44 -9.16 3.37 -6.53
C PRO A 44 -8.42 2.88 -7.78
N THR A 45 -7.88 3.81 -8.57
CA THR A 45 -7.12 3.49 -9.78
C THR A 45 -5.77 2.85 -9.46
N LEU A 46 -5.04 3.36 -8.47
CA LEU A 46 -3.80 2.73 -7.99
C LEU A 46 -4.07 1.33 -7.42
N LEU A 47 -5.12 1.19 -6.60
CA LEU A 47 -5.51 -0.10 -6.02
C LEU A 47 -5.84 -1.11 -7.11
N LEU A 48 -6.55 -0.69 -8.17
CA LEU A 48 -6.89 -1.53 -9.31
C LEU A 48 -5.62 -2.01 -10.05
N LEU A 49 -4.71 -1.09 -10.37
CA LEU A 49 -3.46 -1.42 -11.06
C LEU A 49 -2.58 -2.38 -10.25
N VAL A 50 -2.40 -2.11 -8.95
CA VAL A 50 -1.62 -2.99 -8.06
C VAL A 50 -2.27 -4.36 -7.95
N SER A 51 -3.60 -4.42 -7.81
CA SER A 51 -4.32 -5.69 -7.70
C SER A 51 -4.19 -6.52 -8.98
N LEU A 52 -4.34 -5.91 -10.16
CA LEU A 52 -4.09 -6.59 -11.45
C LEU A 52 -2.66 -7.11 -11.55
N PHE A 53 -1.67 -6.29 -11.20
CA PHE A 53 -0.26 -6.67 -11.26
C PHE A 53 0.04 -7.88 -10.36
N VAL A 54 -0.46 -7.86 -9.11
CA VAL A 54 -0.29 -8.98 -8.18
C VAL A 54 -0.98 -10.24 -8.71
N LEU A 55 -2.15 -10.11 -9.33
CA LEU A 55 -2.92 -11.24 -9.85
C LEU A 55 -2.18 -11.90 -11.02
N VAL A 56 -1.74 -11.12 -12.02
CA VAL A 56 -0.95 -11.62 -13.16
C VAL A 56 0.35 -12.28 -12.71
N ARG A 57 1.08 -11.64 -11.77
CA ARG A 57 2.33 -12.20 -11.27
C ARG A 57 2.10 -13.51 -10.52
N SER A 58 1.06 -13.58 -9.70
CA SER A 58 0.77 -14.77 -8.90
C SER A 58 0.30 -15.95 -9.75
N THR A 59 -0.56 -15.72 -10.76
CA THR A 59 -0.97 -16.77 -11.70
C THR A 59 0.21 -17.29 -12.53
N TYR A 60 1.13 -16.40 -12.94
CA TYR A 60 2.37 -16.82 -13.62
C TYR A 60 3.22 -17.76 -12.76
N TYR A 61 3.40 -17.47 -11.47
CA TYR A 61 4.17 -18.37 -10.59
C TYR A 61 3.46 -19.67 -10.27
N ILE A 62 2.12 -19.68 -10.18
CA ILE A 62 1.36 -20.93 -10.05
C ILE A 62 1.55 -21.80 -11.31
N TRP A 63 1.52 -21.18 -12.49
CA TRP A 63 1.81 -21.91 -13.74
C TRP A 63 3.22 -22.48 -13.75
N LEU A 64 4.22 -21.71 -13.28
CA LEU A 64 5.60 -22.20 -13.15
C LEU A 64 5.69 -23.37 -12.16
N TRP A 65 4.98 -23.27 -11.03
CA TRP A 65 4.89 -24.33 -10.02
C TRP A 65 4.30 -25.61 -10.62
N HIS A 66 3.19 -25.53 -11.37
CA HIS A 66 2.62 -26.69 -12.06
C HIS A 66 3.59 -27.29 -13.07
N LYS A 67 4.26 -26.45 -13.87
CA LYS A 67 5.28 -26.92 -14.81
C LYS A 67 6.42 -27.67 -14.11
N GLN A 68 6.82 -27.24 -12.92
CA GLN A 68 7.84 -27.93 -12.13
C GLN A 68 7.30 -29.24 -11.54
N ALA A 69 6.08 -29.25 -11.01
CA ALA A 69 5.43 -30.46 -10.50
C ALA A 69 5.33 -31.54 -11.59
N ASP A 70 4.79 -31.18 -12.77
CA ASP A 70 4.68 -32.10 -13.91
C ASP A 70 6.05 -32.64 -14.37
N ALA A 71 7.10 -31.81 -14.26
CA ALA A 71 8.45 -32.21 -14.64
C ALA A 71 9.09 -33.14 -13.60
N SER A 72 8.81 -32.92 -12.33
CA SER A 72 9.23 -33.80 -11.22
C SER A 72 8.52 -35.15 -11.28
N GLU A 73 7.19 -35.17 -11.46
CA GLU A 73 6.40 -36.40 -11.60
C GLU A 73 6.82 -37.23 -12.84
N ALA A 74 7.18 -36.55 -13.93
CA ALA A 74 7.70 -37.20 -15.13
C ALA A 74 9.17 -37.70 -15.00
N GLY A 75 9.82 -37.48 -13.85
CA GLY A 75 11.20 -37.89 -13.60
C GLY A 75 12.20 -37.18 -14.51
N LYS A 76 11.94 -35.93 -14.89
CA LYS A 76 12.84 -35.16 -15.76
C LYS A 76 14.06 -34.68 -14.97
N PHE A 77 15.17 -34.51 -15.69
CA PHE A 77 16.44 -34.05 -15.15
C PHE A 77 16.81 -32.70 -15.76
N ILE A 78 17.45 -31.85 -14.97
CA ILE A 78 18.09 -30.62 -15.43
C ILE A 78 19.60 -30.87 -15.45
N GLN A 79 20.28 -30.37 -16.47
CA GLN A 79 21.73 -30.40 -16.53
C GLN A 79 22.30 -29.17 -15.81
N ASP A 80 23.09 -29.42 -14.77
CA ASP A 80 23.83 -28.39 -14.04
C ASP A 80 24.97 -27.80 -14.88
N GLU A 81 25.53 -26.67 -14.46
CA GLU A 81 26.66 -25.99 -15.13
C GLU A 81 27.89 -26.89 -15.29
N ASN A 82 28.01 -27.91 -14.44
CA ASN A 82 29.07 -28.92 -14.46
C ASN A 82 28.75 -30.14 -15.33
N GLY A 83 27.63 -30.12 -16.07
CA GLY A 83 27.19 -31.22 -16.94
C GLY A 83 26.53 -32.39 -16.21
N VAL A 84 26.36 -32.32 -14.89
CA VAL A 84 25.71 -33.35 -14.06
C VAL A 84 24.19 -33.27 -14.21
N LEU A 85 23.53 -34.41 -14.42
CA LEU A 85 22.07 -34.50 -14.45
C LEU A 85 21.53 -34.56 -13.02
N ILE A 86 20.80 -33.52 -12.61
CA ILE A 86 20.15 -33.44 -11.30
C ILE A 86 18.63 -33.65 -11.52
N PRO A 87 17.97 -34.54 -10.75
CA PRO A 87 16.52 -34.70 -10.83
C PRO A 87 15.82 -33.38 -10.46
N ILE A 88 14.68 -33.11 -11.09
CA ILE A 88 13.86 -31.96 -10.71
C ILE A 88 13.16 -32.28 -9.40
N ASP A 89 13.49 -31.53 -8.35
CA ASP A 89 12.83 -31.64 -7.06
C ASP A 89 11.37 -31.18 -7.13
N GLU A 90 10.54 -31.81 -6.31
CA GLU A 90 9.15 -31.43 -6.12
C GLU A 90 9.06 -29.97 -5.64
N PRO A 91 8.15 -29.17 -6.21
CA PRO A 91 8.01 -27.78 -5.82
C PRO A 91 7.32 -27.66 -4.44
N ASN A 92 7.77 -26.72 -3.60
CA ASN A 92 7.26 -26.54 -2.24
C ASN A 92 5.78 -26.10 -2.21
N ASP A 93 4.93 -26.84 -1.51
CA ASP A 93 3.51 -26.55 -1.31
C ASP A 93 3.24 -25.28 -0.47
N GLU A 94 4.11 -24.95 0.49
CA GLU A 94 3.97 -23.72 1.30
C GLU A 94 4.03 -22.47 0.41
N HIS A 95 4.84 -22.53 -0.67
CA HIS A 95 4.93 -21.43 -1.62
C HIS A 95 3.64 -21.28 -2.44
N LEU A 96 3.01 -22.40 -2.80
CA LEU A 96 1.74 -22.42 -3.52
C LEU A 96 0.61 -21.80 -2.68
N ASP A 97 0.56 -22.11 -1.38
CA ASP A 97 -0.46 -21.56 -0.48
C ASP A 97 -0.31 -20.04 -0.29
N ILE A 98 0.92 -19.54 -0.23
CA ILE A 98 1.20 -18.09 -0.22
C ILE A 98 0.69 -17.45 -1.52
N LEU A 99 0.92 -18.06 -2.67
CA LEU A 99 0.46 -17.56 -3.97
C LEU A 99 -1.07 -17.53 -4.05
N LYS A 100 -1.75 -18.60 -3.62
CA LYS A 100 -3.22 -18.65 -3.56
C LYS A 100 -3.78 -17.54 -2.66
N ARG A 101 -3.18 -17.32 -1.49
CA ARG A 101 -3.59 -16.24 -0.56
C ARG A 101 -3.42 -14.86 -1.18
N ARG A 102 -2.33 -14.63 -1.92
CA ARG A 102 -2.10 -13.37 -2.66
C ARG A 102 -3.14 -13.14 -3.75
N ILE A 103 -3.54 -14.18 -4.48
CA ILE A 103 -4.62 -14.09 -5.48
C ILE A 103 -5.94 -13.72 -4.81
N LEU A 104 -6.27 -14.35 -3.67
CA LEU A 104 -7.48 -14.02 -2.93
C LEU A 104 -7.48 -12.54 -2.48
N LEU A 105 -6.38 -12.07 -1.89
CA LEU A 105 -6.20 -10.67 -1.52
C LEU A 105 -6.30 -9.72 -2.72
N ALA A 106 -5.69 -10.07 -3.85
CA ALA A 106 -5.75 -9.27 -5.08
C ALA A 106 -7.17 -9.23 -5.66
N SER A 107 -7.91 -10.34 -5.61
CA SER A 107 -9.32 -10.37 -6.05
C SER A 107 -10.22 -9.50 -5.17
N LEU A 108 -10.02 -9.52 -3.83
CA LEU A 108 -10.71 -8.61 -2.92
C LEU A 108 -10.34 -7.16 -3.19
N GLY A 109 -9.06 -6.88 -3.44
CA GLY A 109 -8.58 -5.55 -3.84
C GLY A 109 -9.19 -5.05 -5.15
N LEU A 110 -9.38 -5.93 -6.14
CA LEU A 110 -10.08 -5.61 -7.39
C LEU A 110 -11.55 -5.27 -7.13
N ILE A 111 -12.27 -6.09 -6.38
CA ILE A 111 -13.68 -5.84 -6.05
C ILE A 111 -13.82 -4.51 -5.31
N LEU A 112 -12.95 -4.25 -4.32
CA LEU A 112 -12.94 -3.00 -3.58
C LEU A 112 -12.64 -1.81 -4.49
N SER A 113 -11.66 -1.94 -5.40
CA SER A 113 -11.31 -0.88 -6.34
C SER A 113 -12.46 -0.53 -7.28
N LEU A 114 -13.20 -1.54 -7.76
CA LEU A 114 -14.37 -1.34 -8.63
C LEU A 114 -15.54 -0.69 -7.88
N PHE A 115 -15.69 -0.98 -6.58
CA PHE A 115 -16.72 -0.36 -5.75
C PHE A 115 -16.41 1.11 -5.41
N LEU A 116 -15.12 1.46 -5.38
CA LEU A 116 -14.65 2.81 -5.04
C LEU A 116 -14.50 3.75 -6.25
N ILE A 117 -14.61 3.22 -7.48
CA ILE A 117 -14.65 3.97 -8.75
C ILE A 117 -16.07 4.46 -9.02
#